data_AF-A0A0F0DE69-F1
#
_entry.id   AF-A0A0F0DE69-F1
#
_cell.length_a   1.000
_cell.length_b   1.000
_cell.length_c   1.000
_cell.angle_alpha   90.00
_cell.angle_beta   90.00
_cell.angle_gamma   90.00
#
_symmetry.space_group_name_H-M   'P 1'
#
loop_
_entity.id
_entity.type
_entity.pdbx_description
1 polymer ?
#
loop_
_entity_poly.entity_id
_entity_poly.type
_entity_poly.pdbx_seq_one_letter_code
_entity_poly.pdbx_strand_id
1 'polypeptide(L)'
;MSTAPLRTPGTPVTPGTPTAAGTAPGAPTRPGIVSLAIKDEAGLHAAYMPFLKNGGIFVPTQRPYRIGEEVFLVLSLLDRPQKYQVAGKVAWITPVGTPAKTPGIGVHLGEDEQCRVLRRVIEELLGKQINSQRPTQTL
;
A
#
# COMPACT_ATOMS: atom_id res chain seq x y z
N MET A 1 -30.22 -75.04 -30.38
CA MET A 1 -30.16 -74.15 -29.21
C MET A 1 -30.11 -72.73 -29.75
N SER A 2 -31.27 -72.07 -29.83
CA SER A 2 -31.48 -70.77 -30.47
C SER A 2 -32.27 -69.90 -29.49
N THR A 3 -31.79 -68.70 -29.16
CA THR A 3 -32.55 -67.72 -28.40
C THR A 3 -32.17 -66.30 -28.83
N ALA A 4 -33.18 -65.49 -29.05
CA ALA A 4 -33.20 -64.04 -29.24
C ALA A 4 -34.41 -63.53 -28.43
N PRO A 5 -34.67 -62.22 -28.29
CA PRO A 5 -33.83 -61.02 -28.20
C PRO A 5 -34.14 -60.26 -26.87
N LEU A 6 -33.51 -59.11 -26.59
CA LEU A 6 -34.23 -57.92 -26.09
C LEU A 6 -33.28 -56.71 -26.07
N ARG A 7 -33.72 -55.65 -26.76
CA ARG A 7 -33.17 -54.30 -26.70
C ARG A 7 -33.69 -53.65 -25.43
N THR A 8 -32.82 -52.96 -24.67
CA THR A 8 -33.21 -52.06 -23.60
C THR A 8 -32.49 -50.72 -23.78
N PRO A 9 -33.19 -49.57 -23.77
CA PRO A 9 -32.59 -48.24 -23.72
C PRO A 9 -32.44 -47.74 -22.27
N GLY A 10 -31.25 -47.30 -21.90
CA GLY A 10 -30.98 -46.51 -20.70
C GLY A 10 -29.54 -45.99 -20.78
N THR A 11 -29.14 -44.81 -20.34
CA THR A 11 -29.76 -43.68 -19.63
C THR A 11 -28.79 -42.51 -19.91
N PRO A 12 -29.24 -41.26 -20.05
CA PRO A 12 -28.34 -40.14 -20.29
C PRO A 12 -27.35 -39.95 -19.14
N VAL A 13 -26.08 -39.71 -19.48
CA VAL A 13 -25.01 -39.39 -18.54
C VAL A 13 -25.24 -37.99 -17.93
N THR A 14 -25.19 -37.91 -16.61
CA THR A 14 -25.33 -36.69 -15.83
C THR A 14 -24.10 -35.78 -15.97
N PRO A 15 -24.25 -34.45 -16.06
CA PRO A 15 -23.13 -33.51 -15.95
C PRO A 15 -22.68 -33.39 -14.48
N GLY A 16 -21.46 -33.86 -14.19
CA GLY A 16 -20.77 -33.65 -12.93
C GLY A 16 -19.94 -32.38 -12.95
N THR A 17 -20.39 -31.38 -12.21
CA THR A 17 -19.66 -30.17 -11.81
C THR A 17 -18.37 -30.54 -11.06
N PRO A 18 -17.32 -29.72 -11.20
CA PRO A 18 -16.60 -29.31 -10.00
C PRO A 18 -16.71 -27.80 -9.76
N THR A 19 -17.33 -27.49 -8.62
CA THR A 19 -17.06 -26.40 -7.70
C THR A 19 -15.71 -25.68 -7.88
N ALA A 20 -15.80 -24.36 -8.05
CA ALA A 20 -15.00 -23.38 -7.31
C ALA A 20 -15.97 -22.25 -6.91
N ALA A 21 -16.65 -22.33 -5.76
CA ALA A 21 -16.13 -21.86 -4.47
C ALA A 21 -15.49 -20.47 -4.54
N GLY A 22 -16.33 -19.45 -4.50
CA GLY A 22 -16.20 -18.32 -3.58
C GLY A 22 -15.05 -17.33 -3.78
N THR A 23 -15.41 -16.10 -4.10
CA THR A 23 -15.02 -14.98 -3.23
C THR A 23 -16.16 -13.98 -3.19
N ALA A 24 -16.87 -14.00 -2.08
CA ALA A 24 -17.87 -13.01 -1.70
C ALA A 24 -17.25 -11.60 -1.60
N PRO A 25 -18.08 -10.54 -1.72
CA PRO A 25 -17.67 -9.15 -1.62
C PRO A 25 -17.38 -8.77 -0.16
N GLY A 26 -16.42 -7.86 0.05
CA GLY A 26 -16.15 -7.24 1.35
C GLY A 26 -15.04 -7.91 2.16
N ALA A 27 -13.83 -7.36 2.05
CA ALA A 27 -13.03 -7.20 3.26
C ALA A 27 -13.33 -5.78 3.75
N PRO A 28 -13.68 -5.57 5.03
CA PRO A 28 -13.72 -4.22 5.57
C PRO A 28 -12.35 -3.61 5.29
N THR A 29 -12.32 -2.49 4.57
CA THR A 29 -11.27 -1.47 4.60
C THR A 29 -11.06 -1.12 6.07
N ARG A 30 -10.36 -1.97 6.80
CA ARG A 30 -9.91 -1.65 8.14
C ARG A 30 -8.75 -0.72 7.89
N PRO A 31 -8.88 0.57 8.22
CA PRO A 31 -7.79 1.50 8.01
C PRO A 31 -6.56 0.92 8.69
N GLY A 32 -5.58 0.55 7.87
CA GLY A 32 -4.40 -0.14 8.33
C GLY A 32 -3.52 0.85 9.07
N ILE A 33 -3.16 0.53 10.32
CA ILE A 33 -2.12 1.29 11.01
C ILE A 33 -0.78 0.81 10.46
N VAL A 34 0.02 1.76 10.00
CA VAL A 34 1.36 1.55 9.48
C VAL A 34 2.31 2.42 10.29
N SER A 35 3.42 1.84 10.73
CA SER A 35 4.47 2.58 11.41
C SER A 35 5.71 2.64 10.52
N LEU A 36 6.32 3.83 10.46
CA LEU A 36 7.58 4.06 9.78
C LEU A 36 8.52 4.78 10.75
N ALA A 37 9.73 4.25 10.90
CA ALA A 37 10.78 4.89 11.68
C ALA A 37 11.92 5.28 10.74
N ILE A 38 12.23 6.57 10.73
CA ILE A 38 13.26 7.16 9.89
C ILE A 38 14.37 7.64 10.80
N LYS A 39 15.57 7.08 10.62
CA LYS A 39 16.74 7.34 11.46
C LYS A 39 17.68 8.42 10.90
N ASP A 40 17.50 8.79 9.63
CA ASP A 40 18.41 9.68 8.90
C ASP A 40 17.62 10.62 7.97
N GLU A 41 18.15 11.83 7.76
CA GLU A 41 17.56 12.86 6.90
C GLU A 41 17.51 12.44 5.42
N ALA A 42 18.49 11.69 4.92
CA ALA A 42 18.47 11.17 3.55
C ALA A 42 17.36 10.12 3.37
N GLY A 43 17.13 9.29 4.38
CA GLY A 43 16.01 8.36 4.41
C GLY A 43 14.66 9.07 4.45
N LEU A 44 14.58 10.20 5.16
CA LEU A 44 13.40 11.06 5.20
C LEU A 44 13.13 11.69 3.84
N HIS A 45 14.16 12.24 3.20
CA HIS A 45 14.06 12.82 1.87
C HIS A 45 13.65 11.78 0.82
N ALA A 46 14.19 10.56 0.88
CA ALA A 46 13.83 9.48 -0.03
C ALA A 46 12.39 8.97 0.19
N ALA A 47 11.90 9.01 1.43
CA ALA A 47 10.52 8.62 1.75
C ALA A 47 9.52 9.76 1.49
N TYR A 48 9.91 11.01 1.66
CA TYR A 48 9.04 12.16 1.51
C TYR A 48 8.78 12.49 0.04
N MET A 49 7.51 12.70 -0.29
CA MET A 49 7.03 13.00 -1.63
C MET A 49 6.48 14.44 -1.65
N PRO A 50 7.32 15.45 -1.95
CA PRO A 50 6.93 16.87 -1.92
C PRO A 50 5.96 17.26 -3.05
N PHE A 51 5.81 16.42 -4.08
CA PHE A 51 4.97 16.72 -5.26
C PHE A 51 3.46 16.63 -4.98
N LEU A 52 3.04 16.08 -3.84
CA LEU A 52 1.64 16.06 -3.43
C LEU A 52 1.28 17.39 -2.75
N LYS A 53 0.04 17.86 -2.96
CA LYS A 53 -0.48 19.12 -2.39
C LYS A 53 -0.24 19.26 -0.88
N ASN A 54 -0.38 18.15 -0.15
CA ASN A 54 -0.22 18.09 1.30
C ASN A 54 1.09 17.38 1.72
N GLY A 55 1.94 17.03 0.76
CA GLY A 55 3.06 16.12 0.94
C GLY A 55 2.61 14.66 1.03
N GLY A 56 3.52 13.74 0.74
CA GLY A 56 3.29 12.32 0.93
C GLY A 56 4.46 11.64 1.62
N ILE A 57 4.22 10.46 2.16
CA ILE A 57 5.25 9.59 2.71
C ILE A 57 5.15 8.24 2.02
N PHE A 58 6.28 7.76 1.53
CA PHE A 58 6.45 6.39 1.08
C PHE A 58 6.71 5.51 2.28
N VAL A 59 5.90 4.48 2.44
CA VAL A 59 6.06 3.49 3.49
C VAL A 59 6.38 2.15 2.88
N PRO A 60 7.58 1.57 3.13
CA PRO A 60 7.87 0.21 2.74
C PRO A 60 6.93 -0.75 3.49
N THR A 61 6.11 -1.46 2.74
CA THR A 61 5.16 -2.43 3.28
C THR A 61 4.88 -3.51 2.25
N GLN A 62 4.78 -4.75 2.72
CA GLN A 62 4.39 -5.90 1.90
C GLN A 62 2.90 -6.20 2.03
N ARG A 63 2.16 -5.44 2.85
CA ARG A 63 0.72 -5.62 2.99
C ARG A 63 -0.01 -5.12 1.75
N PRO A 64 -1.05 -5.84 1.29
CA PRO A 64 -1.88 -5.35 0.20
C PRO A 64 -2.73 -4.18 0.69
N TYR A 65 -2.61 -3.04 0.00
CA TYR A 65 -3.50 -1.88 0.16
C TYR A 65 -4.25 -1.64 -1.15
N ARG A 66 -5.26 -0.77 -1.13
CA ARG A 66 -5.92 -0.26 -2.34
C ARG A 66 -5.74 1.25 -2.43
N ILE A 67 -5.69 1.75 -3.66
CA ILE A 67 -5.66 3.19 -3.93
C ILE A 67 -6.96 3.80 -3.42
N GLY A 68 -6.87 4.94 -2.73
CA GLY A 68 -8.00 5.62 -2.11
C GLY A 68 -8.35 5.14 -0.70
N GLU A 69 -7.72 4.06 -0.20
CA GLU A 69 -7.93 3.60 1.17
C GLU A 69 -7.34 4.59 2.17
N GLU A 70 -8.02 4.73 3.30
CA GLU A 70 -7.53 5.52 4.43
C GLU A 70 -6.62 4.68 5.32
N VAL A 71 -5.50 5.24 5.72
CA VAL A 71 -4.46 4.58 6.51
C VAL A 71 -3.96 5.53 7.60
N PHE A 72 -3.66 4.96 8.76
CA PHE A 72 -3.06 5.70 9.86
C PHE A 72 -1.56 5.46 9.85
N LEU A 73 -0.79 6.50 9.54
CA LEU A 73 0.66 6.45 9.54
C LEU A 73 1.20 6.98 10.88
N VAL A 74 2.04 6.18 11.52
CA VAL A 74 2.83 6.57 12.68
C VAL A 74 4.26 6.77 12.24
N LEU A 75 4.70 8.02 12.14
CA LEU A 75 6.06 8.37 11.74
C LEU A 75 6.92 8.71 12.97
N SER A 76 8.07 8.05 13.09
CA SER A 76 9.14 8.40 14.03
C SER A 76 10.31 9.01 13.25
N LEU A 77 10.76 10.21 13.66
CA LEU A 77 11.83 10.96 12.99
C LEU A 77 13.09 11.01 13.85
N LEU A 78 14.26 10.79 13.25
CA LEU A 78 15.60 10.89 13.85
C LEU A 78 15.71 10.14 15.20
N ASP A 79 15.01 9.00 15.30
CA ASP A 79 14.91 8.22 16.55
C ASP A 79 14.45 9.04 17.78
N ARG A 80 13.76 10.17 17.55
CA ARG A 80 13.18 10.96 18.63
C ARG A 80 12.00 10.21 19.25
N PRO A 81 11.74 10.39 20.56
CA PRO A 81 10.59 9.79 21.23
C PRO A 81 9.25 10.32 20.70
N GLN A 82 9.26 11.45 19.99
CA GLN A 82 8.08 12.07 19.43
C GLN A 82 7.61 11.33 18.17
N LYS A 83 6.43 10.68 18.28
CA LYS A 83 5.75 9.99 17.19
C LYS A 83 4.66 10.87 16.61
N TYR A 84 4.67 11.02 15.30
CA TYR A 84 3.64 11.74 14.56
C TYR A 84 2.62 10.74 14.04
N GLN A 85 1.39 10.83 14.54
CA GLN A 85 0.28 9.99 14.08
C GLN A 85 -0.57 10.83 13.14
N VAL A 86 -0.67 10.41 11.88
CA VAL A 86 -1.34 11.15 10.82
C VAL A 86 -2.27 10.23 10.04
N ALA A 87 -3.46 10.74 9.71
CA ALA A 87 -4.34 10.08 8.77
C ALA A 87 -3.92 10.46 7.34
N GLY A 88 -3.88 9.47 6.46
CA GLY A 88 -3.56 9.68 5.07
C GLY A 88 -4.31 8.73 4.17
N LYS A 89 -4.27 9.01 2.87
CA LYS A 89 -4.91 8.16 1.86
C LYS A 89 -3.88 7.56 0.94
N VAL A 90 -4.04 6.30 0.58
CA VAL A 90 -3.12 5.62 -0.34
C VAL A 90 -3.28 6.22 -1.73
N ALA A 91 -2.29 6.97 -2.18
CA ALA A 91 -2.26 7.57 -3.52
C ALA A 91 -1.47 6.73 -4.52
N TRP A 92 -0.53 5.92 -4.03
CA TRP A 92 0.33 5.08 -4.87
C TRP A 92 0.57 3.73 -4.21
N ILE A 93 0.72 2.68 -5.03
CA ILE A 93 1.10 1.34 -4.58
C ILE A 93 2.24 0.83 -5.46
N THR A 94 3.34 0.43 -4.82
CA THR A 94 4.45 -0.25 -5.48
C THR A 94 4.32 -1.75 -5.22
N PRO A 95 3.97 -2.57 -6.24
CA PRO A 95 3.77 -4.00 -6.06
C PRO A 95 5.05 -4.75 -5.70
N VAL A 96 4.90 -5.85 -4.97
CA VAL A 96 5.98 -6.81 -4.67
C VAL A 96 6.43 -7.49 -5.96
N GLY A 97 7.75 -7.62 -6.17
CA GLY A 97 8.32 -8.30 -7.35
C GLY A 97 8.96 -7.43 -8.41
N THR A 98 9.12 -6.11 -8.17
CA THR A 98 9.92 -5.25 -9.07
C THR A 98 11.41 -5.37 -8.70
N PRO A 99 12.31 -5.83 -9.58
CA PRO A 99 13.71 -6.16 -9.26
C PRO A 99 14.64 -4.95 -8.93
N ALA A 100 14.07 -3.78 -8.62
CA ALA A 100 14.84 -2.57 -8.29
C ALA A 100 14.11 -1.60 -7.33
N LYS A 101 12.92 -1.96 -6.81
CA LYS A 101 12.13 -1.07 -5.94
C LYS A 101 11.62 -1.80 -4.71
N THR A 102 11.78 -1.17 -3.55
CA THR A 102 11.20 -1.65 -2.29
C THR A 102 9.67 -1.66 -2.41
N PRO A 103 8.99 -2.78 -2.10
CA PRO A 103 7.54 -2.82 -2.08
C PRO A 103 7.00 -1.88 -1.00
N GLY A 104 5.92 -1.17 -1.31
CA GLY A 104 5.36 -0.22 -0.38
C GLY A 104 4.21 0.59 -0.94
N ILE A 105 3.75 1.55 -0.15
CA ILE A 105 2.66 2.45 -0.49
C ILE A 105 3.10 3.90 -0.38
N GLY A 106 2.61 4.74 -1.28
CA GLY A 106 2.66 6.18 -1.14
C GLY A 106 1.40 6.67 -0.45
N VAL A 107 1.54 7.15 0.78
CA VAL A 107 0.46 7.73 1.57
C VAL A 107 0.46 9.23 1.36
N HIS A 108 -0.62 9.76 0.81
CA HIS A 108 -0.90 11.19 0.76
C HIS A 108 -1.35 11.64 2.15
N LEU A 109 -0.60 12.58 2.73
CA LEU A 109 -0.98 13.18 4.01
C LEU A 109 -2.29 13.95 3.85
N GLY A 110 -3.17 13.86 4.84
CA GLY A 110 -4.43 14.62 4.86
C GLY A 110 -4.23 16.13 5.09
N GLU A 111 -5.35 16.81 5.30
CA GLU A 111 -5.38 18.24 5.65
C GLU A 111 -5.35 18.48 7.17
N ASP A 112 -5.27 17.42 7.97
CA ASP A 112 -5.24 17.45 9.43
C ASP A 112 -4.11 18.32 10.00
N GLU A 113 -4.32 18.86 11.19
CA GLU A 113 -3.33 19.69 11.86
C GLU A 113 -2.03 18.92 12.12
N GLN A 114 -2.12 17.65 12.52
CA GLN A 114 -0.98 16.76 12.71
C GLN A 114 -0.18 16.54 11.41
N CYS A 115 -0.86 16.42 10.26
CA CYS A 115 -0.22 16.34 8.94
C CYS A 115 0.55 17.62 8.62
N ARG A 116 -0.06 18.78 8.88
CA ARG A 116 0.57 20.09 8.64
C ARG A 116 1.79 20.31 9.54
N VAL A 117 1.68 19.96 10.82
CA VAL A 117 2.81 20.03 11.76
C VAL A 117 3.92 19.07 11.33
N LEU A 118 3.58 17.81 11.03
CA LEU A 118 4.55 16.82 10.57
C LEU A 118 5.28 17.31 9.31
N ARG A 119 4.53 17.80 8.31
CA ARG A 119 5.10 18.38 7.10
C ARG A 119 6.05 19.52 7.42
N ARG A 120 5.65 20.48 8.25
CA ARG A 120 6.52 21.61 8.66
C ARG A 120 7.79 21.11 9.33
N VAL A 121 7.69 20.13 10.22
CA VAL A 121 8.85 19.51 10.89
C VAL A 121 9.75 18.81 9.86
N ILE A 122 9.18 18.08 8.90
CA ILE A 122 9.95 17.46 7.81
C ILE A 122 10.63 18.53 6.96
N GLU A 123 9.92 19.59 6.56
CA GLU A 123 10.48 20.70 5.77
C GLU A 123 11.56 21.48 6.55
N GLU A 124 11.43 21.61 7.88
CA GLU A 124 12.42 22.22 8.76
C GLU A 124 13.66 21.33 8.94
N LEU A 125 13.46 20.01 9.10
CA LEU A 125 14.52 19.01 9.21
C LEU A 125 15.29 18.87 7.91
N LEU A 126 14.59 18.71 6.78
CA LEU A 126 15.22 18.75 5.45
C LEU A 126 15.84 20.13 5.18
N GLY A 127 15.34 21.18 5.83
CA GLY A 127 15.86 22.53 5.84
C GLY A 127 15.96 23.19 4.46
N LYS A 128 16.60 24.36 4.42
CA LYS A 128 16.96 25.13 3.20
C LYS A 128 17.83 24.35 2.18
N GLN A 129 18.13 23.08 2.40
CA GLN A 129 18.86 22.22 1.45
C GLN A 129 18.03 21.83 0.22
N ILE A 130 16.72 22.16 0.16
CA ILE A 130 15.99 22.15 -1.12
C ILE A 130 16.51 23.24 -2.09
N ASN A 131 17.22 24.25 -1.58
CA ASN A 131 17.85 25.32 -2.37
C ASN A 131 19.37 25.12 -2.58
N SER A 132 20.05 24.31 -1.76
CA SER A 132 21.46 23.98 -2.00
C SER A 132 21.56 22.78 -2.94
N GLN A 133 21.45 23.08 -4.23
CA GLN A 133 22.14 22.46 -5.36
C GLN A 133 23.11 21.31 -5.02
N ARG A 134 22.57 20.17 -4.57
CA ARG A 134 23.25 18.88 -4.60
C ARG A 134 22.48 18.01 -5.59
N PRO A 135 23.15 17.51 -6.64
CA PRO A 135 22.51 16.64 -7.60
C PRO A 135 22.00 15.41 -6.85
N THR A 136 20.68 15.28 -6.78
CA THR A 136 20.02 14.05 -6.33
C THR A 136 20.09 13.05 -7.48
N GLN A 137 20.21 11.77 -7.13
CA GLN A 137 20.35 10.62 -8.02
C GLN A 137 19.12 10.35 -8.92
N THR A 138 18.23 11.34 -9.06
CA THR A 138 16.98 11.30 -9.80
C THR A 138 17.00 12.22 -11.03
N LEU A 139 18.17 12.73 -11.43
CA LEU A 139 18.41 13.30 -12.76
C LEU A 139 19.38 12.41 -13.54
#